data_AF-A0A9D1GK51-F1
#
_entry.id   AF-A0A9D1GK51-F1
#
_cell.length_a   1.000
_cell.length_b   1.000
_cell.length_c   1.000
_cell.angle_alpha   90.00
_cell.angle_beta   90.00
_cell.angle_gamma   90.00
#
_symmetry.space_group_name_H-M   'P 1'
#
loop_
_entity.id
_entity.type
_entity.pdbx_description
1 polymer ?
#
loop_
_entity_poly.entity_id
_entity_poly.type
_entity_poly.pdbx_seq_one_letter_code
_entity_poly.pdbx_strand_id
1 'polypeptide(L)' 'GSPFNTSSMLRGKLIGKQVKVLAGVNMAMMVEAVFARGIMDLDALAQDLLNAGPEGIRDLDQLESAKDPEFEDGI' A
#
# COMPACT_ATOMS: atom_id res chain seq x y z
N GLY A 1 -7.40 -14.41 -7.36
CA GLY A 1 -7.19 -14.93 -8.74
C GLY A 1 -5.99 -15.86 -8.79
N SER A 2 -5.79 -16.57 -9.92
CA SER A 2 -4.71 -17.56 -10.08
C SER A 2 -3.31 -17.06 -9.61
N PRO A 3 -2.87 -15.82 -9.91
CA PRO A 3 -1.57 -15.33 -9.44
C PRO A 3 -1.42 -15.30 -7.90
N PHE A 4 -2.46 -14.88 -7.18
CA PHE A 4 -2.44 -14.84 -5.72
C PHE A 4 -2.38 -16.25 -5.12
N ASN A 5 -3.15 -17.20 -5.69
CA ASN A 5 -3.17 -18.58 -5.22
C ASN A 5 -1.80 -19.26 -5.44
N THR A 6 -1.21 -19.09 -6.63
CA THR A 6 0.13 -19.61 -6.93
C THR A 6 1.19 -18.99 -6.01
N SER A 7 1.15 -17.68 -5.79
CA SER A 7 2.09 -16.99 -4.88
C SER A 7 1.96 -17.47 -3.44
N SER A 8 0.72 -17.66 -2.97
CA SER A 8 0.42 -18.18 -1.63
C SER A 8 0.90 -19.63 -1.45
N MET A 9 0.74 -20.47 -2.47
CA MET A 9 1.27 -21.83 -2.47
C MET A 9 2.81 -21.85 -2.45
N LEU A 10 3.44 -21.01 -3.28
CA LEU A 10 4.90 -20.89 -3.34
C LEU A 10 5.50 -20.42 -2.02
N ARG A 11 4.84 -19.49 -1.31
CA ARG A 11 5.25 -19.06 0.03
C ARG A 11 5.46 -20.24 0.98
N GLY A 12 4.58 -21.23 0.98
CA GLY A 12 4.71 -22.43 1.81
C GLY A 12 5.90 -23.32 1.46
N LYS A 13 6.45 -23.20 0.24
CA LYS A 13 7.61 -23.96 -0.24
C LYS A 13 8.95 -23.26 -0.01
N LEU A 14 8.94 -21.96 0.31
CA LEU A 14 10.14 -21.14 0.51
C LEU A 14 10.59 -21.17 1.97
N ILE A 15 11.01 -22.35 2.43
CA ILE A 15 11.48 -22.56 3.81
C ILE A 15 12.67 -21.63 4.12
N GLY A 16 12.62 -20.96 5.27
CA GLY A 16 13.66 -20.04 5.72
C GLY A 16 13.62 -18.65 5.08
N LYS A 17 12.69 -18.38 4.15
CA LYS A 17 12.47 -17.03 3.62
C LYS A 17 11.23 -16.40 4.22
N GLN A 18 11.32 -15.12 4.54
CA GLN A 18 10.15 -14.33 4.91
C GLN A 18 9.51 -13.78 3.63
N VAL A 19 8.24 -14.15 3.39
CA VAL A 19 7.49 -13.74 2.20
C VAL A 19 6.09 -13.31 2.61
N LYS A 20 5.69 -12.12 2.18
CA LYS A 20 4.32 -11.58 2.27
C LYS A 20 3.69 -11.57 0.88
N VAL A 21 2.43 -11.96 0.80
CA VAL A 21 1.67 -11.99 -0.45
C VAL A 21 0.42 -11.16 -0.22
N LEU A 22 0.30 -10.05 -0.95
CA LEU A 22 -0.84 -9.14 -0.87
C LEU A 22 -1.60 -9.17 -2.22
N ALA A 23 -2.90 -8.94 -2.17
CA ALA A 23 -3.77 -8.80 -3.34
C ALA A 23 -4.41 -7.42 -3.35
N GLY A 24 -5.03 -7.04 -4.46
CA GLY A 24 -5.69 -5.74 -4.60
C GLY A 24 -4.72 -4.57 -4.75
N VAL A 25 -3.49 -4.84 -5.23
CA VAL A 25 -2.46 -3.83 -5.43
C VAL A 25 -2.97 -2.71 -6.33
N ASN A 26 -2.82 -1.48 -5.86
CA ASN A 26 -3.06 -0.26 -6.62
C ASN A 26 -1.80 0.64 -6.61
N MET A 27 -1.90 1.81 -7.23
CA MET A 27 -0.76 2.73 -7.33
C MET A 27 -0.28 3.26 -5.99
N ALA A 28 -1.17 3.56 -5.04
CA ALA A 28 -0.78 4.04 -3.72
C ALA A 28 0.08 3.01 -2.98
N MET A 29 -0.34 1.73 -2.97
CA MET A 29 0.47 0.65 -2.42
C MET A 29 1.84 0.51 -3.10
N MET A 30 1.90 0.67 -4.43
CA MET A 30 3.16 0.53 -5.15
C MET A 30 4.14 1.66 -4.85
N VAL A 31 3.65 2.90 -4.78
CA VAL A 31 4.46 4.06 -4.40
C VAL A 31 5.00 3.88 -2.99
N GLU A 32 4.11 3.58 -2.03
CA GLU A 32 4.50 3.33 -0.64
C GLU A 32 5.56 2.22 -0.54
N ALA A 33 5.34 1.09 -1.23
CA ALA A 33 6.29 -0.02 -1.23
C ALA A 33 7.67 0.36 -1.77
N VAL A 34 7.75 1.19 -2.81
CA VAL A 34 9.02 1.60 -3.42
C VAL A 34 9.82 2.50 -2.49
N PHE A 35 9.14 3.42 -1.78
CA PHE A 35 9.81 4.40 -0.93
C PHE A 35 10.07 3.89 0.49
N ALA A 36 9.20 3.05 1.06
CA ALA A 36 9.32 2.56 2.44
C ALA A 36 10.18 1.28 2.59
N ARG A 37 10.44 0.52 1.51
CA ARG A 37 11.15 -0.79 1.58
C ARG A 37 12.55 -0.77 2.21
N GLY A 38 13.22 0.38 2.23
CA GLY A 38 14.56 0.53 2.80
C GLY A 38 14.56 0.95 4.27
N ILE A 39 13.38 1.27 4.82
CA ILE A 39 13.20 1.93 6.11
C ILE A 39 12.46 1.02 7.09
N MET A 40 11.50 0.23 6.59
CA MET A 40 10.67 -0.66 7.39
C MET A 40 11.08 -2.13 7.25
N ASP A 41 10.84 -2.92 8.29
CA ASP A 41 10.89 -4.37 8.16
C ASP A 41 9.72 -4.90 7.31
N LEU A 42 9.78 -6.17 6.93
CA LEU A 42 8.81 -6.76 6.01
C LEU A 42 7.38 -6.82 6.58
N ASP A 43 7.23 -7.01 7.90
CA ASP A 43 5.93 -7.10 8.54
C ASP A 43 5.28 -5.72 8.65
N ALA A 44 6.05 -4.73 9.10
CA ALA A 44 5.64 -3.34 9.17
C ALA A 44 5.29 -2.78 7.78
N LEU A 45 6.15 -3.03 6.78
CA LEU A 45 5.89 -2.63 5.40
C LEU A 45 4.58 -3.23 4.89
N ALA A 46 4.37 -4.54 5.08
CA ALA A 46 3.13 -5.17 4.61
C ALA A 46 1.88 -4.59 5.27
N GLN A 47 1.95 -4.21 6.55
CA GLN A 47 0.84 -3.56 7.24
C GLN A 47 0.59 -2.14 6.69
N ASP A 48 1.65 -1.39 6.41
CA ASP A 48 1.55 -0.05 5.87
C ASP A 48 0.92 -0.04 4.47
N LEU A 49 1.30 -1.00 3.62
CA LEU A 49 0.66 -1.18 2.30
C LEU A 49 -0.83 -1.50 2.40
N LEU A 50 -1.26 -2.25 3.43
CA LEU A 50 -2.67 -2.57 3.65
C LEU A 50 -3.49 -1.32 4.05
N ASN A 51 -2.86 -0.30 4.61
CA ASN A 51 -3.48 0.99 4.89
C ASN A 51 -3.47 1.90 3.64
N ALA A 52 -2.32 2.00 2.97
CA ALA A 52 -2.13 2.86 1.80
C ALA A 52 -3.08 2.50 0.63
N GLY A 53 -3.40 1.22 0.45
CA GLY A 53 -4.30 0.77 -0.63
C GLY A 53 -5.68 1.42 -0.57
N PRO A 54 -6.48 1.18 0.47
CA PRO A 54 -7.76 1.85 0.65
C PRO A 54 -7.64 3.38 0.76
N GLU A 55 -6.56 3.88 1.35
CA GLU A 55 -6.35 5.33 1.48
C GLU A 55 -6.11 6.04 0.14
N GLY A 56 -5.51 5.34 -0.83
CA GLY A 56 -5.34 5.85 -2.19
C GLY A 56 -6.62 5.90 -3.02
N ILE A 57 -7.74 5.34 -2.52
CA ILE A 57 -9.03 5.39 -3.20
C ILE A 57 -9.83 6.56 -2.62
N ARG A 58 -9.97 7.62 -3.41
CA ARG A 58 -10.67 8.84 -3.03
C ARG A 58 -11.59 9.28 -4.16
N ASP A 59 -12.74 9.82 -3.76
CA ASP A 59 -13.68 10.48 -4.65
C ASP A 59 -13.45 11.99 -4.51
N LEU A 60 -13.03 12.64 -5.58
CA LEU A 60 -12.74 14.07 -5.58
C LEU A 60 -13.98 14.90 -5.24
N ASP A 61 -15.15 14.49 -5.73
CA ASP A 61 -16.42 15.18 -5.52
C ASP A 61 -16.84 15.15 -4.04
N GLN A 62 -16.37 14.15 -3.28
CA GLN A 62 -16.59 14.04 -1.83
C GLN A 62 -15.55 14.82 -1.00
N LEU A 63 -14.45 15.26 -1.62
CA LEU A 63 -13.38 16.01 -0.96
C LEU A 63 -13.62 17.52 -0.99
N GLU A 64 -14.28 18.06 -2.02
CA GLU A 64 -14.60 19.49 -2.14
C GLU A 64 -15.60 19.99 -1.07
N SER A 65 -16.20 19.08 -0.31
CA SER A 65 -17.03 19.40 0.87
C SER A 65 -16.21 19.62 2.16
N ALA A 66 -14.93 19.23 2.16
CA ALA A 66 -13.99 19.57 3.21
C ALA A 66 -13.45 20.95 2.89
N LYS A 67 -13.66 21.91 3.82
CA LYS A 67 -13.21 23.31 3.75
C LYS A 67 -11.93 23.46 2.91
N ASP A 68 -11.95 24.42 1.98
CA ASP A 68 -10.79 24.89 1.25
C ASP A 68 -9.56 24.86 2.17
N PRO A 69 -8.47 24.17 1.79
CA PRO A 69 -7.22 24.32 2.50
C PRO A 69 -6.93 25.83 2.54
N GLU A 70 -6.80 26.40 3.74
CA GLU A 70 -6.17 27.70 3.89
C GLU A 70 -4.73 27.51 3.41
N PHE A 71 -4.51 27.77 2.11
CA PHE A 71 -3.18 27.98 1.60
C PHE A 71 -2.68 29.23 2.31
N GLU A 72 -1.91 29.06 3.39
CA GLU A 72 -1.05 30.14 3.86
C GLU A 72 -0.18 30.54 2.66
N ASP A 73 -0.42 31.74 2.17
CA ASP A 73 0.31 32.37 1.07
C ASP A 73 1.78 32.50 1.51
N GLY A 74 2.54 31.44 1.25
CA GLY A 74 3.92 31.30 1.65
C GLY A 74 4.86 31.92 0.62
N ILE A 75 5.16 33.20 0.84
CA ILE A 75 6.27 34.06 0.33
C ILE A 75 6.55 34.06 -1.18
#